data_AF-A0A7S1UNF9-F1
#
_entry.id   AF-A0A7S1UNF9-F1
#
_cell.length_a   1.000
_cell.length_b   1.000
_cell.length_c   1.000
_cell.angle_alpha   90.00
_cell.angle_beta   90.00
_cell.angle_gamma   90.00
#
_symmetry.space_group_name_H-M   'P 1'
#
loop_
_entity.id
_entity.type
_entity.pdbx_description
1 polymer ?
#
loop_
_entity_poly.entity_id
_entity_poly.type
_entity_poly.pdbx_seq_one_letter_code
_entity_poly.pdbx_strand_id
1 'polypeptide(L)'
;NPPRKADEADVADGIKLSEMTKTMVIETSAEGASAELDALRHDLMKNDCHHPEDSTTTPTTYILLHLGVNYKGEKFQLEKHAYNDASFRIPDERGYQPMQTVILDDK
;
A
#
# COMPACT_ATOMS: atom_id res chain seq x y z
N ASN A 1 -47.94 4.00 -6.95
CA ASN A 1 -46.53 4.38 -7.21
C ASN A 1 -45.84 3.14 -7.75
N PRO A 2 -45.41 3.10 -9.03
CA PRO A 2 -44.67 1.93 -9.53
C PRO A 2 -43.26 1.89 -8.90
N PRO A 3 -42.63 0.71 -8.80
CA PRO A 3 -41.27 0.60 -8.29
C PRO A 3 -40.30 1.32 -9.24
N ARG A 4 -39.39 2.12 -8.67
CA ARG A 4 -38.28 2.73 -9.43
C ARG A 4 -37.47 1.60 -10.07
N LYS A 5 -37.25 1.69 -11.38
CA LYS A 5 -36.26 0.86 -12.07
C LYS A 5 -34.92 1.07 -11.36
N ALA A 6 -34.21 -0.01 -11.08
CA ALA A 6 -32.82 0.08 -10.69
C ALA A 6 -32.08 0.70 -11.87
N ASP A 7 -31.51 1.89 -11.67
CA ASP A 7 -30.56 2.45 -12.61
C ASP A 7 -29.32 1.54 -12.60
N GLU A 8 -29.20 0.75 -13.65
CA GLU A 8 -27.95 0.15 -14.09
C GLU A 8 -27.02 1.27 -14.54
N ALA A 9 -26.08 1.69 -13.68
CA ALA A 9 -24.77 2.22 -14.08
C ALA A 9 -23.99 2.64 -12.83
N ASP A 10 -23.28 1.70 -12.23
CA ASP A 10 -21.96 1.99 -11.67
C ASP A 10 -21.15 0.70 -11.69
N VAL A 11 -20.84 0.26 -12.91
CA VAL A 11 -19.78 -0.73 -13.11
C VAL A 11 -18.50 0.04 -12.85
N ALA A 12 -17.99 -0.05 -11.62
CA ALA A 12 -16.67 0.44 -11.28
C ALA A 12 -15.69 -0.13 -12.31
N ASP A 13 -15.11 0.76 -13.13
CA ASP A 13 -14.12 0.40 -14.14
C ASP A 13 -12.89 -0.09 -13.36
N GLY A 14 -12.84 -1.41 -13.16
CA GLY A 14 -11.82 -2.04 -12.34
C GLY A 14 -10.46 -1.83 -13.00
N ILE A 15 -9.49 -1.38 -12.22
CA ILE A 15 -8.11 -1.24 -12.69
C ILE A 15 -7.65 -2.58 -13.23
N LYS A 16 -7.29 -2.60 -14.51
CA LYS A 16 -6.82 -3.82 -15.16
C LYS A 16 -5.45 -4.13 -14.60
N LEU A 17 -5.22 -5.38 -14.20
CA LEU A 17 -3.90 -5.86 -13.78
C LEU A 17 -2.79 -5.60 -14.82
N SER A 18 -3.14 -5.42 -16.10
CA SER A 18 -2.21 -4.98 -17.16
C SER A 18 -1.62 -3.59 -16.95
N GLU A 19 -2.21 -2.79 -16.07
CA GLU A 19 -1.73 -1.45 -15.68
C GLU A 19 -0.83 -1.53 -14.44
N MET A 20 -0.53 -2.72 -13.92
CA MET A 20 0.47 -2.90 -12.86
C MET A 20 1.85 -2.48 -13.38
N THR A 21 2.39 -1.41 -12.81
CA THR A 21 3.63 -0.79 -13.28
C THR A 21 4.89 -1.29 -12.57
N LYS A 22 4.76 -1.86 -11.36
CA LYS A 22 5.89 -2.31 -10.55
C LYS A 22 5.50 -3.47 -9.63
N THR A 23 6.42 -4.42 -9.47
CA THR A 23 6.35 -5.51 -8.50
C THR A 23 7.69 -5.60 -7.78
N MET A 24 7.67 -5.79 -6.47
CA MET A 24 8.87 -5.88 -5.65
C MET A 24 8.74 -7.01 -4.64
N VAL A 25 9.86 -7.66 -4.36
CA VAL A 25 10.01 -8.56 -3.22
C VAL A 25 10.78 -7.79 -2.17
N ILE A 26 10.18 -7.63 -0.99
CA ILE A 26 10.72 -6.82 0.09
C ILE A 26 11.40 -7.76 1.10
N GLU A 27 12.57 -7.36 1.60
CA GLU A 27 13.30 -8.06 2.67
C GLU A 27 12.41 -8.22 3.91
N THR A 28 12.53 -9.33 4.64
CA THR A 28 11.72 -9.55 5.86
C THR A 28 12.41 -8.90 7.07
N SER A 29 12.82 -7.64 6.92
CA SER A 29 13.37 -6.80 7.99
C SER A 29 12.72 -5.44 8.01
N ALA A 30 12.54 -4.86 9.21
CA ALA A 30 11.91 -3.55 9.36
C ALA A 30 12.71 -2.45 8.64
N GLU A 31 14.04 -2.52 8.75
CA GLU A 31 14.97 -1.62 8.08
C GLU A 31 14.92 -1.77 6.55
N GLY A 32 15.04 -3.01 6.05
CA GLY A 32 15.02 -3.28 4.61
C GLY A 32 13.70 -2.89 3.95
N ALA A 33 12.58 -3.21 4.61
CA ALA A 33 11.26 -2.81 4.12
C ALA A 33 11.06 -1.29 4.06
N SER A 34 11.51 -0.57 5.09
CA SER A 34 11.41 0.89 5.13
C SER A 34 12.22 1.52 4.01
N ALA A 35 13.47 1.07 3.80
CA ALA A 35 14.34 1.58 2.75
C ALA A 35 13.73 1.40 1.33
N GLU A 36 13.14 0.23 1.06
CA GLU A 36 12.48 -0.04 -0.23
C GLU A 36 11.23 0.81 -0.45
N LEU A 37 10.41 1.01 0.61
CA LEU A 37 9.21 1.86 0.54
C LEU A 37 9.58 3.34 0.34
N ASP A 38 10.64 3.82 0.99
CA ASP A 38 11.14 5.18 0.81
C ASP A 38 11.69 5.41 -0.60
N ALA A 39 12.46 4.45 -1.13
CA ALA A 39 12.94 4.49 -2.51
C ALA A 39 11.78 4.48 -3.52
N LEU A 40 10.77 3.63 -3.29
CA LEU A 40 9.56 3.61 -4.10
C LEU A 40 8.85 4.96 -4.07
N ARG A 41 8.64 5.52 -2.89
CA ARG A 41 7.99 6.82 -2.72
C ARG A 41 8.75 7.92 -3.47
N HIS A 42 10.08 7.93 -3.35
CA HIS A 42 10.92 8.90 -4.06
C HIS A 42 10.78 8.77 -5.59
N ASP A 43 10.79 7.54 -6.12
CA ASP A 43 10.59 7.28 -7.55
C ASP A 43 9.23 7.78 -8.05
N LEU A 44 8.16 7.49 -7.30
CA LEU A 44 6.80 7.92 -7.65
C LEU A 44 6.71 9.45 -7.69
N MET A 45 7.25 10.14 -6.67
CA MET A 45 7.25 11.60 -6.62
C MET A 45 8.05 12.24 -7.75
N LYS A 46 9.15 11.63 -8.18
CA LYS A 46 9.94 12.11 -9.32
C LYS A 46 9.19 12.00 -10.65
N ASN A 47 8.39 10.96 -10.81
CA ASN A 47 7.63 10.71 -12.02
C ASN A 47 6.34 11.54 -12.10
N ASP A 48 5.84 12.02 -10.96
CA ASP A 48 4.71 12.96 -10.84
C ASP A 48 5.11 14.42 -11.15
N CYS A 49 6.01 14.64 -12.13
CA CYS A 49 6.43 15.98 -12.52
C CYS A 49 5.33 16.76 -13.27
N HIS A 50 4.35 17.26 -12.53
CA HIS A 50 3.41 18.27 -13.00
C HIS A 50 4.15 19.58 -13.29
N HIS A 51 4.11 20.02 -14.55
CA HIS A 51 4.53 21.37 -14.93
C HIS A 51 3.49 22.36 -14.38
N PRO A 52 3.86 23.34 -13.55
CA PRO A 52 2.90 24.22 -12.85
C PRO A 52 2.06 25.12 -13.77
N GLU A 53 2.36 25.16 -15.07
CA GLU A 53 1.63 25.93 -16.09
C GLU A 53 0.47 25.17 -16.76
N ASP A 54 0.39 23.84 -16.66
CA ASP A 54 -0.66 23.04 -17.31
C ASP A 54 -1.85 22.79 -16.36
N SER A 55 -2.71 23.80 -16.29
CA SER A 55 -3.94 23.87 -15.49
C SER A 55 -5.02 22.79 -15.77
N THR A 56 -4.76 21.80 -16.62
CA THR A 56 -5.73 20.76 -17.02
C THR A 56 -5.35 19.33 -16.60
N THR A 57 -4.25 19.14 -15.88
CA THR A 57 -3.67 17.80 -15.68
C THR A 57 -4.19 17.15 -14.39
N THR A 58 -4.97 16.07 -14.52
CA THR A 58 -5.50 15.30 -13.37
C THR A 58 -4.37 14.67 -12.54
N PRO A 59 -4.46 14.66 -11.20
CA PRO A 59 -3.46 14.03 -10.36
C PRO A 59 -3.39 12.52 -10.62
N THR A 60 -2.17 11.97 -10.73
CA THR A 60 -1.95 10.53 -10.85
C THR A 60 -2.38 9.84 -9.55
N THR A 61 -3.16 8.77 -9.64
CA THR A 61 -3.53 7.95 -8.48
C THR A 61 -2.74 6.66 -8.50
N TYR A 62 -1.94 6.43 -7.45
CA TYR A 62 -1.22 5.17 -7.26
C TYR A 62 -1.97 4.26 -6.31
N ILE A 63 -2.09 2.98 -6.67
CA ILE A 63 -2.60 1.92 -5.80
C ILE A 63 -1.45 1.02 -5.39
N LEU A 64 -1.23 0.90 -4.08
CA LEU A 64 -0.24 0.01 -3.49
C LEU A 64 -0.93 -1.21 -2.88
N LEU A 65 -0.54 -2.41 -3.32
CA LEU A 65 -1.01 -3.68 -2.77
C LEU A 65 0.15 -4.38 -2.04
N HIS A 66 0.12 -4.35 -0.71
CA HIS A 66 1.08 -5.07 0.13
C HIS A 66 0.58 -6.51 0.37
N LEU A 67 1.44 -7.49 0.10
CA LEU A 67 1.15 -8.91 0.29
C LEU A 67 2.13 -9.50 1.31
N GLY A 68 1.63 -10.36 2.19
CA GLY A 68 2.42 -11.03 3.21
C GLY A 68 1.92 -12.44 3.50
N VAL A 69 2.74 -13.24 4.17
CA VAL A 69 2.39 -14.61 4.53
C VAL A 69 1.76 -14.65 5.93
N ASN A 70 0.54 -15.18 6.01
CA ASN A 70 -0.08 -15.55 7.29
C ASN A 70 -0.01 -17.08 7.45
N TYR A 71 0.90 -17.57 8.30
CA TYR A 71 1.15 -19.01 8.50
C TYR A 71 -0.06 -19.82 8.99
N LYS A 72 -1.09 -19.15 9.52
CA LYS A 72 -2.36 -19.76 9.98
C LYS A 72 -3.53 -19.46 9.05
N GLY A 73 -3.30 -18.71 7.97
CA GLY A 73 -4.36 -18.32 7.04
C GLY A 73 -4.74 -19.48 6.13
N GLU A 74 -6.02 -19.82 6.08
CA GLU A 74 -6.58 -20.79 5.13
C GLU A 74 -7.10 -20.12 3.84
N LYS A 75 -7.19 -18.80 3.84
CA LYS A 75 -7.69 -17.96 2.73
C LYS A 75 -7.05 -16.58 2.76
N PHE A 76 -7.21 -15.84 1.66
CA PHE A 76 -6.83 -14.43 1.61
C PHE A 76 -7.62 -13.63 2.65
N GLN A 77 -6.90 -12.84 3.42
CA GLN A 77 -7.43 -11.93 4.42
C GLN A 77 -7.08 -10.51 4.00
N LEU A 78 -8.10 -9.65 3.95
CA LEU A 78 -7.90 -8.23 3.73
C LEU A 78 -7.83 -7.55 5.09
N GLU A 79 -6.64 -7.05 5.43
CA GLU A 79 -6.41 -6.32 6.66
C GLU A 79 -7.11 -4.95 6.60
N LYS A 80 -7.87 -4.62 7.65
CA LYS A 80 -8.64 -3.37 7.73
C LYS A 80 -7.95 -2.27 8.53
N HIS A 81 -6.95 -2.63 9.33
CA HIS A 81 -6.28 -1.74 10.25
C HIS A 81 -4.78 -2.04 10.26
N ALA A 82 -3.99 -0.98 10.41
CA ALA A 82 -2.57 -1.04 10.74
C ALA A 82 -2.38 -0.23 12.03
N TYR A 83 -1.78 -0.84 13.05
CA TYR A 83 -1.54 -0.21 14.34
C TYR A 83 -0.14 0.40 14.36
N ASN A 84 0.02 1.54 15.03
CA ASN A 84 1.32 2.18 15.26
C ASN A 84 2.09 1.48 16.41
N ASP A 85 2.29 0.17 16.29
CA ASP A 85 3.00 -0.66 17.27
C ASP A 85 3.85 -1.71 16.56
N ALA A 86 5.12 -1.78 16.95
CA ALA A 86 6.08 -2.81 16.57
C ALA A 86 6.37 -3.68 17.79
N SER A 87 5.70 -4.83 17.84
CA SER A 87 5.91 -5.88 18.85
C SER A 87 6.14 -7.22 18.16
N PHE A 88 7.40 -7.65 18.06
CA PHE A 88 7.78 -8.82 17.28
C PHE A 88 7.99 -10.06 18.17
N ARG A 89 7.28 -11.14 17.88
CA ARG A 89 7.41 -12.41 18.61
C ARG A 89 8.74 -13.12 18.37
N ILE A 90 9.32 -12.92 17.18
CA ILE A 90 10.61 -13.44 16.75
C ILE A 90 11.40 -12.31 16.10
N PRO A 91 12.74 -12.33 16.14
CA PRO A 91 13.54 -11.36 15.40
C PRO A 91 13.22 -11.40 13.91
N ASP A 92 13.34 -10.24 13.27
CA ASP A 92 13.31 -10.13 11.81
C ASP A 92 14.58 -10.70 11.16
N GLU A 93 14.68 -10.64 9.83
CA GLU A 93 15.81 -11.19 9.07
C GLU A 93 17.19 -10.62 9.49
N ARG A 94 17.22 -9.40 10.02
CA ARG A 94 18.45 -8.73 10.50
C ARG A 94 18.67 -8.86 12.00
N GLY A 95 17.81 -9.59 12.71
CA GLY A 95 17.90 -9.78 14.15
C GLY A 95 17.20 -8.69 14.97
N TYR A 96 16.50 -7.74 14.34
CA TYR A 96 15.77 -6.70 15.05
C TYR A 96 14.48 -7.26 15.65
N GLN A 97 14.29 -7.05 16.95
CA GLN A 97 13.14 -7.58 17.69
C GLN A 97 12.56 -6.52 18.65
N PRO A 98 11.80 -5.54 18.15
CA PRO A 98 11.19 -4.51 18.97
C PRO A 98 10.12 -5.09 19.91
N MET A 99 9.98 -4.44 21.06
CA MET A 99 8.99 -4.76 22.09
C MET A 99 8.24 -3.47 22.43
N GLN A 100 6.95 -3.40 22.10
CA GLN A 100 6.08 -2.25 22.39
C GLN A 100 6.67 -0.92 21.90
N THR A 101 7.26 -0.95 20.71
CA THR A 101 7.93 0.21 20.11
C THR A 101 6.98 0.90 19.15
N VAL A 102 6.90 2.24 19.21
CA VAL A 102 6.11 3.03 18.27
C VAL A 102 6.80 3.05 16.90
N ILE A 103 6.05 2.88 15.80
CA ILE A 103 6.60 2.86 14.43
C ILE A 103 6.88 4.29 13.95
N LEU A 104 5.91 5.18 14.10
CA LEU A 104 6.02 6.59 13.75
C LEU A 104 5.76 7.45 15.00
N ASP A 105 6.73 8.31 15.35
CA ASP A 105 6.55 9.30 16.40
C ASP A 105 5.85 10.55 15.81
N ASP A 106 4.95 11.17 16.55
CA ASP A 106 4.18 12.36 16.14
C ASP A 106 5.00 13.67 16.29
N LYS A 107 6.31 13.58 16.49
CA LYS A 107 7.18 14.74 16.78
C LYS A 107 7.70 15.44 15.53
#